data_AF-A0AAW0XW63-F1
#
_entry.id   AF-A0AAW0XW63-F1
#
_cell.length_a   1.000
_cell.length_b   1.000
_cell.length_c   1.000
_cell.angle_alpha   90.00
_cell.angle_beta   90.00
_cell.angle_gamma   90.00
#
_symmetry.space_group_name_H-M   'P 1'
#
loop_
_entity.id
_entity.type
_entity.pdbx_description
1 polymer ?
#
loop_
_entity_poly.entity_id
_entity_poly.type
_entity_poly.pdbx_seq_one_letter_code
_entity_poly.pdbx_strand_id
1 'polypeptide(L)'
;MLRDMEKLREAEENLQQLELKMNAKANNSENATTKSDNGNRDEEVQQLKLQLEEEREKNEIMKEQMKRGLEEAELEDHHWSAPIDLQHWLQLTYERERIAFEKKQCAAREQFTMARELCEKLNRQRRSLMGMLASVHGKMDNVDQSISQARTIMEEVTQELREREQRWRNIEILAGCTITTNAGIHTLELMLRPQVNGRPHSTYAPSIGMTGGSQ
;
A
#
# COMPACT_ATOMS: atom_id res chain seq x y z
N MET A 1 -4.31 -87.18 -71.63
CA MET A 1 -3.63 -87.73 -70.43
C MET A 1 -2.34 -86.99 -70.12
N LEU A 2 -1.20 -87.18 -70.82
CA LEU A 2 0.05 -86.44 -70.52
C LEU A 2 -0.09 -84.91 -70.67
N ARG A 3 -0.78 -84.46 -71.72
CA ARG A 3 -1.06 -83.04 -71.96
C ARG A 3 -1.99 -82.39 -70.92
N ASP A 4 -2.81 -83.18 -70.24
CA ASP A 4 -3.77 -82.66 -69.26
C ASP A 4 -3.13 -82.57 -67.87
N MET A 5 -2.23 -83.52 -67.55
CA MET A 5 -1.38 -83.47 -66.35
C MET A 5 -0.40 -82.29 -66.39
N GLU A 6 0.17 -81.99 -67.55
CA GLU A 6 1.07 -80.83 -67.72
C GLU A 6 0.34 -79.50 -67.51
N LYS A 7 -0.88 -79.37 -68.05
CA LYS A 7 -1.73 -78.19 -67.83
C LYS A 7 -2.16 -78.03 -66.38
N LEU A 8 -2.40 -79.14 -65.68
CA LEU A 8 -2.74 -79.11 -64.26
C LEU A 8 -1.55 -78.65 -63.42
N ARG A 9 -0.34 -79.15 -63.73
CA ARG A 9 0.91 -78.71 -63.10
C ARG A 9 1.18 -77.23 -63.35
N GLU A 10 0.98 -76.77 -64.58
CA GLU A 10 1.12 -75.36 -64.94
C GLU A 10 0.10 -74.48 -64.20
N ALA A 11 -1.14 -74.96 -64.05
CA ALA A 11 -2.16 -74.26 -63.27
C ALA A 11 -1.81 -74.20 -61.77
N GLU A 12 -1.24 -75.27 -61.21
CA GLU A 12 -0.82 -75.35 -59.80
C GLU A 12 0.38 -74.43 -59.52
N GLU A 13 1.39 -74.41 -60.40
CA GLU A 13 2.52 -73.49 -60.32
C GLU A 13 2.06 -72.03 -60.45
N ASN A 14 1.12 -71.74 -61.35
CA ASN A 14 0.55 -70.41 -61.51
C ASN A 14 -0.24 -69.98 -60.25
N LEU A 15 -0.96 -70.90 -59.61
CA LEU A 15 -1.71 -70.61 -58.40
C LEU A 15 -0.77 -70.33 -57.22
N GLN A 16 0.29 -71.13 -57.04
CA GLN A 16 1.32 -70.88 -56.03
C GLN A 16 2.02 -69.53 -56.25
N GLN A 17 2.33 -69.18 -57.50
CA GLN A 17 2.90 -67.86 -57.83
C GLN A 17 1.94 -66.72 -57.52
N LEU A 18 0.64 -66.91 -57.75
CA LEU A 18 -0.37 -65.90 -57.46
C LEU A 18 -0.54 -65.69 -55.95
N GLU A 19 -0.56 -66.77 -55.17
CA GLU A 19 -0.63 -66.73 -53.70
C GLU A 19 0.58 -66.01 -53.10
N LEU A 20 1.79 -66.30 -53.59
CA LEU A 20 3.00 -65.60 -53.18
C LEU A 20 2.95 -64.10 -53.49
N LYS A 21 2.46 -63.73 -54.68
CA LYS A 21 2.30 -62.32 -55.08
C LYS A 21 1.22 -61.61 -54.26
N MET A 22 0.13 -62.30 -53.93
CA MET A 22 -0.94 -61.74 -53.10
C MET A 22 -0.46 -61.52 -51.67
N ASN A 23 0.22 -62.49 -51.06
CA ASN A 23 0.78 -62.35 -49.72
C ASN A 23 1.85 -61.26 -49.65
N ALA A 24 2.71 -61.15 -50.66
CA ALA A 24 3.69 -60.07 -50.74
C ALA A 24 3.01 -58.69 -50.86
N LYS A 25 1.94 -58.57 -51.65
CA LYS A 25 1.15 -57.33 -51.75
C LYS A 25 0.42 -56.98 -50.46
N ALA A 26 -0.20 -57.96 -49.80
CA ALA A 26 -0.90 -57.75 -48.54
C ALA A 26 0.06 -57.26 -47.45
N ASN A 27 1.18 -57.96 -47.26
CA ASN A 27 2.21 -57.57 -46.28
C ASN A 27 2.84 -56.20 -46.58
N ASN A 28 3.04 -55.87 -47.86
CA ASN A 28 3.60 -54.58 -48.23
C ASN A 28 2.56 -53.44 -48.06
N SER A 29 1.29 -53.71 -48.33
CA SER A 29 0.19 -52.77 -48.11
C SER A 29 -0.02 -52.48 -46.62
N GLU A 30 -0.07 -53.51 -45.77
CA GLU A 30 -0.25 -53.35 -44.32
C GLU A 30 0.95 -52.62 -43.68
N ASN A 31 2.18 -52.95 -44.08
CA ASN A 31 3.37 -52.25 -43.62
C ASN A 31 3.42 -50.79 -44.12
N ALA A 32 2.95 -50.51 -45.33
CA ALA A 32 2.88 -49.14 -45.84
C ALA A 32 1.83 -48.31 -45.09
N THR A 33 0.65 -48.88 -44.81
CA THR A 33 -0.41 -48.19 -44.06
C THR A 33 -0.03 -47.95 -42.61
N THR A 34 0.60 -48.91 -41.93
CA THR A 34 1.01 -48.76 -40.52
C THR A 34 2.18 -47.79 -40.36
N LYS A 35 3.15 -47.79 -41.29
CA LYS A 35 4.23 -46.80 -41.31
C LYS A 35 3.73 -45.39 -41.65
N SER A 36 2.76 -45.27 -42.55
CA SER A 36 2.16 -43.98 -42.89
C SER A 36 1.32 -43.43 -41.74
N ASP A 37 0.56 -44.27 -41.03
CA ASP A 37 -0.25 -43.86 -39.88
C ASP A 37 0.63 -43.47 -38.69
N ASN A 38 1.66 -44.25 -38.38
CA ASN A 38 2.64 -43.88 -37.35
C ASN A 38 3.41 -42.61 -37.71
N GLY A 39 3.81 -42.42 -38.97
CA GLY A 39 4.49 -41.20 -39.43
C GLY A 39 3.63 -39.95 -39.24
N ASN A 40 2.37 -40.01 -39.66
CA ASN A 40 1.43 -38.89 -39.48
C ASN A 40 1.18 -38.58 -37.99
N ARG A 41 1.06 -39.61 -37.14
CA ARG A 41 0.88 -39.43 -35.69
C ARG A 41 2.12 -38.86 -35.02
N ASP A 42 3.31 -39.27 -35.46
CA ASP A 42 4.57 -38.72 -34.94
C ASP A 42 4.74 -37.24 -35.34
N GLU A 43 4.34 -36.85 -36.55
CA GLU A 43 4.32 -35.46 -37.00
C GLU A 43 3.31 -34.61 -36.21
N GLU A 44 2.09 -35.13 -35.98
CA GLU A 44 1.07 -34.45 -35.17
C GLU A 44 1.53 -34.26 -33.72
N VAL A 45 2.14 -35.28 -33.12
CA VAL A 45 2.72 -35.21 -31.76
C VAL A 45 3.87 -34.21 -31.70
N GLN A 46 4.71 -34.12 -32.73
CA GLN A 46 5.78 -33.11 -32.80
C GLN A 46 5.20 -31.70 -32.90
N GLN A 47 4.15 -31.49 -33.69
CA GLN A 47 3.51 -30.19 -33.84
C GLN A 47 2.81 -29.74 -32.55
N LEU A 48 2.12 -30.66 -31.85
CA LEU A 48 1.50 -30.38 -30.56
C LEU A 48 2.53 -30.07 -29.46
N LYS A 49 3.70 -30.73 -29.48
CA LYS A 49 4.80 -30.41 -28.57
C LYS A 49 5.32 -28.99 -28.78
N LEU A 50 5.49 -28.58 -30.03
CA LEU A 50 5.94 -27.23 -30.37
C LEU A 50 4.92 -26.18 -29.88
N GLN A 51 3.63 -26.40 -30.15
CA GLN A 51 2.55 -25.52 -29.69
C GLN A 51 2.48 -25.44 -28.16
N LEU A 52 2.67 -26.57 -27.47
CA LEU A 52 2.69 -26.61 -26.01
C LEU A 52 3.89 -25.84 -25.44
N GLU A 53 5.04 -25.89 -26.10
CA GLU A 53 6.24 -25.15 -25.72
C GLU A 53 6.05 -23.64 -25.93
N GLU A 54 5.51 -23.23 -27.08
CA GLU A 54 5.15 -21.83 -27.34
C GLU A 54 4.12 -21.30 -26.32
N GLU A 55 3.09 -22.07 -25.99
CA GLU A 55 2.09 -21.67 -24.98
C GLU A 55 2.68 -21.62 -23.57
N ARG A 56 3.65 -22.49 -23.24
CA ARG A 56 4.39 -22.40 -21.98
C ARG A 56 5.22 -21.14 -21.90
N GLU A 57 5.94 -20.80 -22.97
CA GLU A 57 6.75 -19.59 -23.02
C GLU A 57 5.87 -18.33 -22.87
N LYS A 58 4.74 -18.26 -23.59
CA LYS A 58 3.77 -17.16 -23.43
C LYS A 58 3.21 -17.08 -22.00
N ASN A 59 2.90 -18.21 -21.39
CA ASN A 59 2.43 -18.24 -20.01
C ASN A 59 3.48 -17.74 -19.03
N GLU A 60 4.75 -18.11 -19.20
CA GLU A 60 5.84 -17.62 -18.35
C GLU A 60 6.07 -16.12 -18.54
N ILE A 61 6.06 -15.62 -19.79
CA ILE A 61 6.13 -14.17 -20.07
C ILE A 61 4.95 -13.43 -19.42
N MET A 62 3.73 -13.96 -19.53
CA MET A 62 2.54 -13.35 -18.95
C MET A 62 2.60 -13.35 -17.41
N LYS A 63 3.09 -14.42 -16.80
CA LYS A 63 3.32 -14.47 -15.35
C LYS A 63 4.38 -13.47 -14.91
N GLU A 64 5.47 -13.35 -15.66
CA GLU A 64 6.51 -12.35 -15.38
C GLU A 64 5.98 -10.92 -15.53
N GLN A 65 5.17 -10.65 -16.56
CA GLN A 65 4.51 -9.36 -16.75
C GLN A 65 3.54 -9.07 -15.61
N MET A 66 2.75 -10.06 -15.18
CA MET A 66 1.83 -9.92 -14.05
C MET A 66 2.59 -9.72 -12.74
N LYS A 67 3.70 -10.42 -12.53
CA LYS A 67 4.59 -10.25 -11.37
C LYS A 67 5.23 -8.87 -11.37
N ARG A 68 5.77 -8.40 -12.51
CA ARG A 68 6.27 -7.04 -12.66
C ARG A 68 5.18 -6.01 -12.41
N GLY A 69 3.98 -6.19 -12.95
CA GLY A 69 2.85 -5.30 -12.70
C GLY A 69 2.39 -5.28 -11.25
N LEU A 70 2.50 -6.40 -10.53
CA LEU A 70 2.24 -6.48 -9.09
C LEU A 70 3.35 -5.78 -8.28
N GLU A 71 4.62 -6.01 -8.62
CA GLU A 71 5.77 -5.33 -7.98
C GLU A 71 5.76 -3.82 -8.27
N GLU A 72 5.41 -3.41 -9.49
CA GLU A 72 5.22 -2.00 -9.87
C GLU A 72 4.02 -1.39 -9.14
N ALA A 73 2.89 -2.09 -9.03
CA ALA A 73 1.75 -1.63 -8.24
C ALA A 73 2.05 -1.54 -6.73
N GLU A 74 2.89 -2.43 -6.20
CA GLU A 74 3.34 -2.40 -4.80
C GLU A 74 4.35 -1.26 -4.55
N LEU A 75 5.14 -0.89 -5.55
CA LEU A 75 5.98 0.31 -5.54
C LEU A 75 5.18 1.61 -5.76
N GLU A 76 4.07 1.52 -6.49
CA GLU A 76 3.13 2.62 -6.75
C GLU A 76 2.06 2.81 -5.65
N ASP A 77 2.12 2.05 -4.56
CA ASP A 77 1.35 2.30 -3.32
C ASP A 77 1.83 3.60 -2.63
N HIS A 78 1.48 4.69 -3.29
CA HIS A 78 1.12 5.99 -2.73
C HIS A 78 2.19 6.72 -1.91
N HIS A 79 3.20 7.24 -2.60
CA HIS A 79 3.92 8.43 -2.15
C HIS A 79 3.06 9.70 -2.35
N TRP A 80 1.84 9.70 -1.83
CA TRP A 80 1.08 10.94 -1.75
C TRP A 80 1.82 11.88 -0.80
N SER A 81 2.25 13.03 -1.32
CA SER A 81 2.78 14.12 -0.53
C SER A 81 1.86 15.32 -0.70
N ALA A 82 1.52 15.96 0.41
CA ALA A 82 0.67 17.13 0.40
C ALA A 82 1.25 18.21 -0.52
N PRO A 83 0.43 18.84 -1.40
CA PRO A 83 0.87 19.99 -2.17
C PRO A 83 1.39 21.11 -1.27
N ILE A 84 2.32 21.92 -1.78
CA ILE A 84 3.01 22.96 -1.00
C ILE A 84 2.05 23.92 -0.28
N ASP A 85 0.94 24.30 -0.92
CA ASP A 85 -0.06 25.18 -0.31
C ASP A 85 -0.73 24.50 0.89
N LEU A 86 -1.06 23.21 0.77
CA LEU A 86 -1.62 22.43 1.88
C LEU A 86 -0.60 22.27 3.01
N GLN A 87 0.68 22.02 2.68
CA GLN A 87 1.75 21.96 3.68
C GLN A 87 1.85 23.27 4.47
N HIS A 88 1.84 24.43 3.81
CA HIS A 88 1.88 25.73 4.48
C HIS A 88 0.66 25.96 5.38
N TRP A 89 -0.54 25.57 4.95
CA TRP A 89 -1.74 25.66 5.79
C TRP A 89 -1.68 24.75 7.02
N LEU A 90 -1.16 23.53 6.86
CA LEU A 90 -0.95 22.60 7.96
C LEU A 90 0.08 23.14 8.96
N GLN A 91 1.20 23.71 8.47
CA GLN A 91 2.21 24.36 9.30
C GLN A 91 1.63 25.55 10.07
N LEU A 92 0.84 26.42 9.41
CA LEU A 92 0.20 27.55 10.09
C LEU A 92 -0.79 27.06 11.16
N THR A 93 -1.52 26.00 10.87
CA THR A 93 -2.45 25.37 11.83
C THR A 93 -1.70 24.85 13.04
N TYR A 94 -0.61 24.11 12.83
CA TYR A 94 0.27 23.64 13.91
C TYR A 94 0.79 24.79 14.78
N GLU A 95 1.29 25.88 14.17
CA GLU A 95 1.82 27.03 14.90
C GLU A 95 0.75 27.70 15.78
N ARG A 96 -0.45 27.91 15.24
CA ARG A 96 -1.58 28.48 16.01
C ARG A 96 -1.96 27.58 17.16
N GLU A 97 -2.02 26.29 16.91
CA GLU A 97 -2.31 25.30 17.92
C GLU A 97 -1.23 25.31 19.01
N ARG A 98 0.06 25.37 18.64
CA ARG A 98 1.20 25.40 19.57
C ARG A 98 1.12 26.61 20.49
N ILE A 99 0.88 27.80 19.93
CA ILE A 99 0.73 29.05 20.69
C ILE A 99 -0.45 28.98 21.66
N ALA A 100 -1.59 28.41 21.23
CA ALA A 100 -2.74 28.23 22.10
C ALA A 100 -2.41 27.29 23.28
N PHE A 101 -1.73 26.18 23.00
CA PHE A 101 -1.28 25.24 24.02
C PHE A 101 -0.28 25.86 25.00
N GLU A 102 0.72 26.61 24.50
CA GLU A 102 1.70 27.31 25.35
C GLU A 102 1.01 28.25 26.36
N LYS A 103 -0.01 29.00 25.93
CA LYS A 103 -0.82 29.83 26.82
C LYS A 103 -1.55 29.01 27.87
N LYS A 104 -2.18 27.91 27.47
CA LYS A 104 -2.89 26.99 28.39
C LYS A 104 -1.92 26.38 29.41
N GLN A 105 -0.74 25.96 28.96
CA GLN A 105 0.30 25.41 29.81
C GLN A 105 0.86 26.45 30.79
N CYS A 106 1.07 27.69 30.36
CA CYS A 106 1.49 28.78 31.24
C CYS A 106 0.47 29.02 32.35
N ALA A 107 -0.82 29.12 32.00
CA ALA A 107 -1.90 29.29 32.96
C ALA A 107 -2.00 28.11 33.95
N ALA A 108 -1.81 26.87 33.49
CA ALA A 108 -1.78 25.70 34.36
C ALA A 108 -0.63 25.75 35.38
N ARG A 109 0.57 26.18 34.95
CA ARG A 109 1.73 26.35 35.84
C ARG A 109 1.51 27.47 36.86
N GLU A 110 0.87 28.57 36.45
CA GLU A 110 0.50 29.66 37.35
C GLU A 110 -0.50 29.20 38.41
N GLN A 111 -1.55 28.47 38.01
CA GLN A 111 -2.54 27.88 38.94
C GLN A 111 -1.88 26.93 39.95
N PHE A 112 -0.98 26.07 39.48
CA PHE A 112 -0.22 25.19 40.37
C PHE A 112 0.67 25.96 41.35
N THR A 113 1.31 27.03 40.90
CA THR A 113 2.13 27.90 41.74
C THR A 113 1.28 28.61 42.80
N MET A 114 0.11 29.13 42.43
CA MET A 114 -0.83 29.76 43.37
C MET A 114 -1.33 28.77 44.43
N ALA A 115 -1.71 27.55 44.02
CA ALA A 115 -2.15 26.51 44.95
C ALA A 115 -1.05 26.15 45.97
N ARG A 116 0.21 26.07 45.51
CA ARG A 116 1.37 25.86 46.38
C ARG A 116 1.55 27.00 47.38
N GLU A 117 1.46 28.26 46.94
CA GLU A 117 1.58 29.41 47.83
C GLU A 117 0.47 29.46 48.89
N LEU A 118 -0.77 29.12 48.54
CA LEU A 118 -1.89 29.04 49.49
C LEU A 118 -1.62 27.99 50.57
N CYS A 119 -1.10 26.81 50.18
CA CYS A 119 -0.70 25.77 51.10
C CYS A 119 0.43 26.23 52.05
N GLU A 120 1.47 26.88 51.52
CA GLU A 120 2.56 27.41 52.33
C GLU A 120 2.08 28.49 53.31
N LYS A 121 1.18 29.38 52.88
CA LYS A 121 0.56 30.42 53.73
C LYS A 121 -0.24 29.79 54.86
N LEU A 122 -1.08 28.79 54.58
CA LEU A 122 -1.84 28.07 55.60
C LEU A 122 -0.90 27.38 56.61
N ASN A 123 0.16 26.75 56.13
CA ASN A 123 1.15 26.08 56.98
C ASN A 123 1.95 27.07 57.86
N ARG A 124 2.23 28.28 57.37
CA ARG A 124 2.83 29.36 58.19
C ARG A 124 1.85 29.87 59.25
N GLN A 125 0.59 30.08 58.89
CA GLN A 125 -0.45 30.51 59.84
C GLN A 125 -0.65 29.50 60.97
N ARG A 126 -0.69 28.20 60.66
CA ARG A 126 -0.81 27.12 61.66
C ARG A 126 0.38 27.05 62.62
N ARG A 127 1.59 27.43 62.18
CA ARG A 127 2.82 27.44 63.00
C ARG A 127 2.99 28.69 63.85
N SER A 128 2.21 29.75 63.62
CA SER A 128 2.25 30.99 64.39
C SER A 128 1.37 30.91 65.65
N LEU A 129 1.86 31.40 66.79
CA LEU A 129 1.17 31.41 68.09
C LEU A 129 -0.19 32.13 68.06
N MET A 130 -0.39 33.11 67.17
CA MET A 130 -1.66 33.82 66.94
C MET A 130 -2.68 33.02 66.09
N GLY A 131 -2.27 31.95 65.43
CA GLY A 131 -3.12 31.13 64.55
C GLY A 131 -3.92 30.04 65.25
N MET A 132 -3.67 29.80 66.54
CA MET A 132 -4.25 28.69 67.31
C MET A 132 -5.74 28.90 67.69
N LEU A 133 -6.29 30.10 67.49
CA LEU A 133 -7.66 30.48 67.90
C LEU A 133 -8.66 30.63 66.74
N ALA A 134 -8.24 30.59 65.47
CA ALA A 134 -9.13 30.79 64.33
C ALA A 134 -9.66 29.47 63.76
N SER A 135 -10.97 29.37 63.51
CA SER A 135 -11.60 28.21 62.86
C SER A 135 -10.97 27.92 61.49
N VAL A 136 -10.24 26.80 61.40
CA VAL A 136 -9.41 26.42 60.23
C VAL A 136 -10.16 25.60 59.19
N HIS A 137 -11.31 25.00 59.52
CA HIS A 137 -11.91 23.94 58.70
C HIS A 137 -12.23 24.38 57.26
N GLY A 138 -12.96 25.49 57.08
CA GLY A 138 -13.29 25.97 55.72
C GLY A 138 -12.11 26.57 54.92
N LYS A 139 -10.99 26.92 55.56
CA LYS A 139 -9.78 27.37 54.85
C LYS A 139 -8.93 26.20 54.36
N MET A 140 -8.96 25.08 55.07
CA MET A 140 -8.27 23.85 54.68
C MET A 140 -8.92 23.25 53.43
N ASP A 141 -10.25 23.14 53.44
CA ASP A 141 -11.01 22.58 52.31
C ASP A 141 -10.79 23.38 51.01
N ASN A 142 -10.71 24.70 51.10
CA ASN A 142 -10.42 25.57 49.94
C ASN A 142 -9.01 25.36 49.37
N VAL A 143 -8.02 25.12 50.24
CA VAL A 143 -6.64 24.83 49.81
C VAL A 143 -6.56 23.45 49.17
N ASP A 144 -7.19 22.44 49.77
CA ASP A 144 -7.22 21.08 49.24
C ASP A 144 -7.94 21.01 47.89
N GLN A 145 -9.07 21.72 47.76
CA GLN A 145 -9.77 21.87 46.48
C GLN A 145 -8.88 22.56 45.43
N SER A 146 -8.18 23.65 45.79
CA SER A 146 -7.29 24.36 44.86
C SER A 146 -6.12 23.47 44.40
N ILE A 147 -5.54 22.67 45.29
CA ILE A 147 -4.48 21.73 44.96
C ILE A 147 -4.99 20.64 44.01
N SER A 148 -6.16 20.06 44.33
CA SER A 148 -6.75 19.00 43.50
C SER A 148 -7.04 19.54 42.09
N GLN A 149 -7.65 20.72 41.98
CA GLN A 149 -7.94 21.34 40.70
C GLN A 149 -6.67 21.63 39.90
N ALA A 150 -5.63 22.19 40.54
CA ALA A 150 -4.36 22.45 39.88
C ALA A 150 -3.69 21.17 39.36
N ARG A 151 -3.79 20.05 40.10
CA ARG A 151 -3.29 18.74 39.66
C ARG A 151 -4.04 18.24 38.43
N THR A 152 -5.37 18.28 38.46
CA THR A 152 -6.21 17.87 37.32
C THR A 152 -5.87 18.68 36.07
N ILE A 153 -5.74 20.00 36.18
CA ILE A 153 -5.39 20.87 35.04
C ILE A 153 -3.99 20.51 34.49
N MET A 154 -3.02 20.19 35.34
CA MET A 154 -1.69 19.77 34.92
C MET A 154 -1.69 18.40 34.23
N GLU A 155 -2.51 17.46 34.70
CA GLU A 155 -2.73 16.16 34.07
C GLU A 155 -3.38 16.32 32.68
N GLU A 156 -4.40 17.16 32.55
CA GLU A 156 -5.04 17.50 31.29
C GLU A 156 -4.04 18.09 30.28
N VAL A 157 -3.22 19.07 30.69
CA VAL A 157 -2.18 19.66 29.83
C VAL A 157 -1.14 18.62 29.40
N THR A 158 -0.82 17.66 30.27
CA THR A 158 0.11 16.57 29.95
C THR A 158 -0.48 15.59 28.93
N GLN A 159 -1.75 15.21 29.11
CA GLN A 159 -2.46 14.33 28.18
C GLN A 159 -2.62 15.01 26.81
N GLU A 160 -2.99 16.28 26.81
CA GLU A 160 -3.13 17.08 25.59
C GLU A 160 -1.79 17.21 24.85
N LEU A 161 -0.67 17.40 25.54
CA LEU A 161 0.65 17.42 24.89
C LEU A 161 0.95 16.11 24.15
N ARG A 162 0.75 14.96 24.81
CA ARG A 162 0.99 13.64 24.20
C ARG A 162 0.10 13.40 22.99
N GLU A 163 -1.18 13.76 23.11
CA GLU A 163 -2.13 13.68 22.00
C GLU A 163 -1.63 14.48 20.80
N ARG A 164 -1.23 15.73 21.02
CA ARG A 164 -0.79 16.63 19.95
C ARG A 164 0.47 16.12 19.27
N GLU A 165 1.45 15.64 20.03
CA GLU A 165 2.67 15.03 19.50
C GLU A 165 2.35 13.82 18.61
N GLN A 166 1.48 12.93 19.09
CA GLN A 166 1.08 11.74 18.33
C GLN A 166 0.26 12.10 17.09
N ARG A 167 -0.72 13.00 17.21
CA ARG A 167 -1.56 13.43 16.10
C ARG A 167 -0.73 14.11 15.02
N TRP A 168 0.13 15.06 15.37
CA TRP A 168 0.96 15.75 14.38
C TRP A 168 1.97 14.81 13.72
N ARG A 169 2.57 13.88 14.46
CA ARG A 169 3.41 12.83 13.88
C ARG A 169 2.64 11.98 12.85
N ASN A 170 1.42 11.57 13.18
CA ASN A 170 0.59 10.79 12.26
C ASN A 170 0.19 11.61 11.02
N ILE A 171 -0.13 12.90 11.21
CA ILE A 171 -0.44 13.79 10.09
C ILE A 171 0.78 13.95 9.18
N GLU A 172 1.99 14.13 9.71
CA GLU A 172 3.22 14.24 8.88
C GLU A 172 3.48 12.96 8.07
N ILE A 173 3.28 11.78 8.68
CA ILE A 173 3.41 10.49 7.99
C ILE A 173 2.39 10.39 6.85
N LEU A 174 1.11 10.67 7.14
CA LEU A 174 0.05 10.59 6.15
C LEU A 174 0.16 11.66 5.07
N ALA A 175 0.66 12.86 5.41
CA ALA A 175 0.84 13.98 4.50
C ALA A 175 2.14 13.94 3.71
N GLY A 176 3.06 13.03 4.03
CA GLY A 176 4.35 12.91 3.34
C GLY A 176 5.17 14.20 3.33
N CYS A 177 5.03 15.06 4.35
CA CYS A 177 5.71 16.35 4.44
C CYS A 177 5.94 16.77 5.91
N THR A 178 6.94 17.64 6.13
CA THR A 178 7.28 18.15 7.46
C THR A 178 6.40 19.34 7.83
N ILE A 179 5.82 19.31 9.04
CA ILE A 179 4.85 20.29 9.53
C ILE A 179 5.33 20.92 10.84
N THR A 180 5.81 20.10 11.78
CA THR A 180 6.23 20.51 13.13
C THR A 180 7.51 21.33 13.13
N THR A 181 8.40 21.07 12.16
CA THR A 181 9.60 21.87 11.90
C THR A 181 9.31 22.79 10.72
N ASN A 182 9.11 24.07 10.99
CA ASN A 182 8.66 25.04 9.99
C ASN A 182 9.28 26.44 10.21
N ALA A 183 8.98 27.38 9.32
CA ALA A 183 9.56 28.73 9.31
C ALA A 183 8.94 29.71 10.34
N GLY A 184 8.02 29.25 11.18
CA GLY A 184 7.32 30.02 12.20
C GLY A 184 6.09 30.77 11.68
N ILE A 185 5.18 31.10 12.61
CA ILE A 185 3.85 31.68 12.31
C ILE A 185 3.89 32.91 11.39
N HIS A 186 4.80 33.87 11.64
CA HIS A 186 4.83 35.12 10.89
C HIS A 186 5.20 34.91 9.42
N THR A 187 6.18 34.07 9.16
CA THR A 187 6.62 33.72 7.80
C THR A 187 5.50 33.01 7.04
N LEU A 188 4.82 32.06 7.70
CA LEU A 188 3.71 31.31 7.11
C LEU A 188 2.52 32.22 6.78
N GLU A 189 2.18 33.15 7.66
CA GLU A 189 1.14 34.16 7.39
C GLU A 189 1.49 35.05 6.19
N LEU A 190 2.77 35.38 5.98
CA LEU A 190 3.22 36.11 4.80
C LEU A 190 3.12 35.28 3.52
N MET A 191 3.52 34.01 3.57
CA MET A 191 3.46 33.08 2.43
C MET A 191 2.03 32.81 1.96
N LEU A 192 1.08 32.73 2.90
CA LEU A 192 -0.33 32.43 2.63
C LEU A 192 -1.18 33.67 2.31
N ARG A 193 -0.59 34.88 2.33
CA ARG A 193 -1.32 36.09 1.91
C ARG A 193 -1.68 36.00 0.43
N PRO A 194 -2.92 36.36 0.04
CA PRO A 194 -3.27 36.48 -1.37
C PRO A 194 -2.31 37.44 -2.07
N GLN A 195 -1.58 36.94 -3.06
CA GLN A 195 -0.78 37.78 -3.94
C GLN A 195 -1.74 38.72 -4.68
N VAL A 196 -1.61 40.03 -4.45
CA VAL A 196 -2.50 41.06 -5.00
C VAL A 196 -2.44 41.11 -6.54
N ASN A 197 -1.42 40.50 -7.17
CA ASN A 197 -1.33 40.33 -8.61
C ASN A 197 -1.29 38.84 -8.97
N GLY A 198 -2.41 38.36 -9.53
CA GLY A 198 -2.72 36.95 -9.71
C GLY A 198 -1.70 36.11 -10.47
N ARG A 199 -1.34 34.98 -9.87
CA ARG A 199 -1.18 33.69 -10.56
C ARG A 199 -1.82 32.63 -9.65
N PRO A 200 -2.84 31.89 -10.10
CA PRO A 200 -3.28 30.73 -9.34
C PRO A 200 -2.14 29.71 -9.32
N HIS A 201 -1.74 29.29 -8.12
CA HIS A 201 -0.83 28.16 -7.92
C HIS A 201 -1.60 26.87 -8.22
N SER A 202 -1.98 26.65 -9.48
CA SER A 202 -2.64 25.42 -9.93
C SER A 202 -1.64 24.59 -10.70
N THR A 203 -0.98 23.67 -10.00
CA THR A 203 -0.15 22.63 -10.63
C THR A 203 -0.95 21.33 -10.86
N TYR A 204 -2.28 21.38 -10.82
CA TYR A 204 -3.10 20.28 -11.31
C TYR A 204 -3.11 20.32 -12.84
N ALA A 205 -2.06 19.77 -13.47
CA ALA A 205 -2.14 19.31 -14.83
C ALA A 205 -2.80 17.92 -14.80
N PRO A 206 -4.02 17.74 -15.32
CA PRO A 206 -4.53 16.41 -15.56
C PRO A 206 -3.80 15.88 -16.80
N SER A 207 -2.97 14.86 -16.61
CA SER A 207 -2.45 14.01 -17.68
C SER A 207 -3.62 13.24 -18.30
N ILE A 208 -4.42 13.91 -19.13
CA ILE A 208 -5.41 13.23 -19.97
C ILE A 208 -4.62 12.58 -21.10
N GLY A 209 -4.54 11.25 -21.02
CA GLY A 209 -3.98 10.40 -22.06
C GLY A 209 -4.64 10.72 -23.40
N MET A 210 -3.80 11.04 -24.39
CA MET A 210 -4.21 10.99 -25.78
C MET A 210 -4.24 9.51 -26.20
N THR A 211 -5.39 8.88 -26.05
CA THR A 211 -5.76 7.68 -26.79
C THR A 211 -7.09 7.93 -27.49
N GLY A 212 -7.16 7.54 -28.76
CA GLY A 212 -8.41 7.47 -29.51
C GLY A 212 -8.40 8.32 -30.78
N GLY A 213 -8.16 7.66 -31.91
CA GLY A 213 -8.27 8.24 -33.25
C GLY A 213 -9.70 8.26 -33.80
N SER A 214 -9.77 8.15 -35.14
CA SER A 214 -10.90 8.34 -36.08
C SER A 214 -10.87 9.73 -36.71
N GLN A 215 -10.88 9.95 -38.01
CA GLN A 215 -11.09 9.13 -39.22
C GLN A 215 -10.31 9.78 -40.38
#